data_AF-A0A2V8VHR0-F1
#
_entry.id   AF-A0A2V8VHR0-F1
#
_cell.length_a   1.000
_cell.length_b   1.000
_cell.length_c   1.000
_cell.angle_alpha   90.00
_cell.angle_beta   90.00
_cell.angle_gamma   90.00
#
_symmetry.space_group_name_H-M   'P 1'
#
loop_
_entity.id
_entity.type
_entity.pdbx_description
1 polymer ?
#
loop_
_entity_poly.entity_id
_entity_poly.type
_entity_poly.pdbx_seq_one_letter_code
_entity_poly.pdbx_strand_id
1 'polypeptide(L)'
;MLEPGERDAVRGDFTESGESGVQALRDVLGLVVRRQAASWKDWRPWVAFVGLIIPLGMLLSIVSWITAGHSATYFWMYANNWDWALLTDRAFWYAFAYCVTVISHSFLLLVCWSWTAGFVLGSTSRRFVQVYGLLFCLMLVFGALLGAPRYFAYFFQYVPHRPQTPDAVGPVDALAFYRQILPFIAQAVLVAVPSLWGMRQGANLGRFPPMLRIVLWTAAISTLGVLVIQEPGFGFFLRPFWRPWMWHAWQVSLLQMLVYWPVVYWTASAVWRRRHGRTASI
;
A
#
# COMPACT_ATOMS: atom_id res chain seq x y z
N MET A 1 -21.37 -1.58 -8.38
CA MET A 1 -22.03 -2.82 -7.94
C MET A 1 -23.53 -2.57 -7.88
N LEU A 2 -24.33 -3.35 -8.60
CA LEU A 2 -25.79 -3.26 -8.61
C LEU A 2 -26.35 -3.57 -7.21
N GLU A 3 -27.41 -2.87 -6.84
CA GLU A 3 -28.12 -3.16 -5.59
C GLU A 3 -28.75 -4.56 -5.65
N PRO A 4 -29.00 -5.22 -4.50
CA PRO A 4 -29.54 -6.58 -4.49
C PRO A 4 -30.80 -6.73 -5.36
N GLY A 5 -31.76 -5.79 -5.24
CA GLY A 5 -32.98 -5.81 -6.05
C GLY A 5 -32.73 -5.58 -7.55
N GLU A 6 -31.75 -4.76 -7.92
CA GLU A 6 -31.37 -4.57 -9.32
C GLU A 6 -30.70 -5.82 -9.91
N ARG A 7 -29.96 -6.60 -9.11
CA ARG A 7 -29.36 -7.86 -9.58
C ARG A 7 -30.40 -8.90 -9.90
N ASP A 8 -31.43 -8.98 -9.06
CA ASP A 8 -32.51 -9.94 -9.24
C ASP A 8 -33.37 -9.54 -10.45
N ALA A 9 -33.63 -8.24 -10.63
CA ALA A 9 -34.29 -7.70 -11.82
C ALA A 9 -33.48 -7.97 -13.10
N VAL A 10 -32.18 -7.69 -13.11
CA VAL A 10 -31.29 -7.94 -14.25
C VAL A 10 -31.16 -9.43 -14.56
N ARG A 11 -31.17 -10.31 -13.54
CA ARG A 11 -31.21 -11.76 -13.76
C ARG A 11 -32.52 -12.22 -14.38
N GLY A 12 -33.65 -11.67 -13.93
CA GLY A 12 -34.98 -11.94 -14.50
C GLY A 12 -35.05 -11.52 -15.97
N ASP A 13 -34.60 -10.31 -16.26
CA ASP A 13 -34.60 -9.75 -17.62
C ASP A 13 -33.74 -10.57 -18.59
N PHE A 14 -32.59 -11.10 -18.13
CA PHE A 14 -31.76 -12.00 -18.92
C PHE A 14 -32.34 -13.39 -19.13
N THR A 15 -33.07 -13.91 -18.16
CA THR A 15 -33.79 -15.18 -18.35
C THR A 15 -34.95 -15.05 -19.34
N GLU A 16 -35.54 -13.86 -19.44
CA GLU A 16 -36.69 -13.60 -20.33
C GLU A 16 -36.28 -13.20 -21.75
N SER A 17 -35.18 -12.45 -21.92
CA SER A 17 -34.83 -11.84 -23.22
C SER A 17 -34.10 -12.77 -24.19
N GLY A 18 -33.55 -13.90 -23.74
CA GLY A 18 -32.85 -14.86 -24.61
C GLY A 18 -31.60 -14.31 -25.34
N GLU A 19 -31.11 -13.14 -24.92
CA GLU A 19 -29.98 -12.47 -25.56
C GLU A 19 -28.65 -13.20 -25.31
N SER A 20 -27.70 -13.02 -26.24
CA SER A 20 -26.36 -13.57 -26.07
C SER A 20 -25.68 -12.97 -24.83
N GLY A 21 -24.98 -13.80 -24.05
CA GLY A 21 -24.34 -13.37 -22.79
C GLY A 21 -23.34 -12.21 -22.94
N VAL A 22 -22.82 -11.95 -24.14
CA VAL A 22 -21.93 -10.81 -24.43
C VAL A 22 -22.70 -9.49 -24.53
N GLN A 23 -23.89 -9.49 -25.14
CA GLN A 23 -24.77 -8.33 -25.24
C GLN A 23 -25.22 -7.90 -23.84
N ALA A 24 -25.71 -8.88 -23.08
CA ALA A 24 -26.09 -8.76 -21.68
C ALA A 24 -24.98 -8.15 -20.81
N LEU A 25 -23.74 -8.65 -20.94
CA LEU A 25 -22.60 -8.10 -20.20
C LEU A 25 -22.32 -6.64 -20.60
N ARG A 26 -22.40 -6.33 -21.89
CA ARG A 26 -22.15 -4.97 -22.41
C ARG A 26 -23.20 -3.99 -21.88
N ASP A 27 -24.46 -4.38 -21.79
CA ASP A 27 -25.54 -3.51 -21.31
C ASP A 27 -25.44 -3.28 -19.80
N VAL A 28 -25.10 -4.32 -19.02
CA VAL A 28 -24.80 -4.16 -17.59
C VAL A 28 -23.59 -3.25 -17.37
N LEU A 29 -22.51 -3.43 -18.15
CA LEU A 29 -21.36 -2.55 -18.08
C LEU A 29 -21.74 -1.12 -18.46
N GLY A 30 -22.55 -0.93 -19.50
CA GLY A 30 -23.06 0.37 -19.92
C GLY A 30 -23.86 1.09 -18.83
N LEU A 31 -24.77 0.39 -18.16
CA LEU A 31 -25.53 0.90 -17.01
C LEU A 31 -24.61 1.28 -15.85
N VAL A 32 -23.67 0.41 -15.50
CA VAL A 32 -22.69 0.68 -14.45
C VAL A 32 -21.87 1.92 -14.78
N VAL A 33 -21.35 2.04 -16.01
CA VAL A 33 -20.56 3.19 -16.45
C VAL A 33 -21.38 4.48 -16.40
N ARG A 34 -22.62 4.49 -16.91
CA ARG A 34 -23.49 5.67 -16.86
C ARG A 34 -23.80 6.10 -15.43
N ARG A 35 -24.12 5.16 -14.54
CA ARG A 35 -24.41 5.44 -13.12
C ARG A 35 -23.17 5.95 -12.39
N GLN A 36 -22.00 5.40 -12.69
CA GLN A 36 -20.73 5.89 -12.16
C GLN A 36 -20.47 7.31 -12.68
N ALA A 37 -20.55 7.54 -13.99
CA ALA A 37 -20.36 8.86 -14.60
C ALA A 37 -21.28 9.94 -14.01
N ALA A 38 -22.55 9.60 -13.73
CA ALA A 38 -23.47 10.50 -13.05
C ALA A 38 -22.97 10.91 -11.66
N SER A 39 -22.41 9.98 -10.90
CA SER A 39 -21.87 10.27 -9.56
C SER A 39 -20.55 11.04 -9.55
N TRP A 40 -19.82 11.07 -10.68
CA TRP A 40 -18.64 11.94 -10.84
C TRP A 40 -19.00 13.42 -11.04
N LYS A 41 -20.29 13.74 -11.17
CA LYS A 41 -20.75 15.15 -11.10
C LYS A 41 -20.68 15.71 -9.69
N ASP A 42 -20.72 14.85 -8.67
CA ASP A 42 -20.52 15.28 -7.29
C ASP A 42 -19.04 15.60 -7.05
N TRP A 43 -18.74 16.59 -6.21
CA TRP A 43 -17.35 16.95 -5.89
C TRP A 43 -16.66 15.94 -4.98
N ARG A 44 -17.42 15.12 -4.22
CA ARG A 44 -16.87 14.22 -3.20
C ARG A 44 -15.92 13.15 -3.77
N PRO A 45 -16.24 12.46 -4.89
CA PRO A 45 -15.31 11.51 -5.48
C PRO A 45 -14.02 12.16 -5.99
N TRP A 46 -14.10 13.39 -6.51
CA TRP A 46 -12.93 14.16 -6.93
C TRP A 46 -12.00 14.46 -5.77
N VAL A 47 -12.53 14.87 -4.62
CA VAL A 47 -11.70 15.14 -3.42
C VAL A 47 -11.03 13.87 -2.91
N ALA A 48 -11.71 12.72 -2.90
CA ALA A 48 -11.05 11.46 -2.54
C ALA A 48 -9.97 11.07 -3.56
N PHE A 49 -10.23 11.26 -4.85
CA PHE A 49 -9.27 10.94 -5.90
C PHE A 49 -8.02 11.83 -5.83
N VAL A 50 -8.20 13.15 -5.88
CA VAL A 50 -7.09 14.11 -5.89
C VAL A 50 -6.42 14.22 -4.52
N GLY A 51 -7.20 14.18 -3.44
CA GLY A 51 -6.71 14.39 -2.07
C GLY A 51 -6.16 13.13 -1.38
N LEU A 52 -6.54 11.92 -1.82
CA LEU A 52 -6.06 10.68 -1.22
C LEU A 52 -5.42 9.73 -2.23
N ILE A 53 -6.11 9.38 -3.32
CA ILE A 53 -5.63 8.32 -4.24
C ILE A 53 -4.32 8.71 -4.91
N ILE A 54 -4.25 9.90 -5.51
CA ILE A 54 -3.04 10.39 -6.17
C ILE A 54 -1.85 10.47 -5.18
N PRO A 55 -1.94 11.22 -4.05
CA PRO A 55 -0.80 11.38 -3.16
C PRO A 55 -0.38 10.06 -2.49
N LEU A 56 -1.33 9.25 -2.01
CA LEU A 56 -1.00 7.95 -1.40
C LEU A 56 -0.41 6.98 -2.42
N GLY A 57 -0.96 6.95 -3.64
CA GLY A 57 -0.45 6.11 -4.72
C GLY A 57 0.98 6.48 -5.12
N MET A 58 1.27 7.78 -5.27
CA MET A 58 2.63 8.25 -5.53
C MET A 58 3.57 7.95 -4.36
N LEU A 59 3.16 8.29 -3.14
CA LEU A 59 3.99 8.12 -1.94
C LEU A 59 4.37 6.66 -1.75
N LEU A 60 3.38 5.74 -1.76
CA LEU A 60 3.65 4.32 -1.62
C LEU A 60 4.49 3.75 -2.77
N SER A 61 4.34 4.28 -3.99
CA SER A 61 5.21 3.88 -5.11
C SER A 61 6.67 4.30 -4.86
N ILE A 62 6.89 5.52 -4.34
CA ILE A 62 8.23 6.01 -3.99
C ILE A 62 8.84 5.17 -2.86
N VAL A 63 8.11 4.99 -1.76
CA VAL A 63 8.59 4.20 -0.61
C VAL A 63 8.89 2.76 -1.03
N SER A 64 8.00 2.13 -1.82
CA SER A 64 8.21 0.78 -2.34
C SER A 64 9.47 0.70 -3.19
N TRP A 65 9.71 1.69 -4.05
CA TRP A 65 10.89 1.73 -4.91
C TRP A 65 12.18 1.87 -4.09
N ILE A 66 12.23 2.79 -3.13
CA ILE A 66 13.38 2.99 -2.24
C ILE A 66 13.64 1.71 -1.44
N THR A 67 12.59 1.12 -0.88
CA THR A 67 12.69 -0.11 -0.08
C THR A 67 13.20 -1.28 -0.92
N ALA A 68 12.73 -1.42 -2.15
CA ALA A 68 13.20 -2.44 -3.09
C ALA A 68 14.67 -2.20 -3.49
N GLY A 69 15.06 -0.95 -3.75
CA GLY A 69 16.45 -0.59 -4.08
C GLY A 69 17.41 -0.89 -2.94
N HIS A 70 17.08 -0.53 -1.70
CA HIS A 70 17.90 -0.88 -0.53
C HIS A 70 17.99 -2.39 -0.34
N SER A 71 16.89 -3.11 -0.54
CA SER A 71 16.84 -4.57 -0.40
C SER A 71 17.59 -5.28 -1.53
N ALA A 72 17.65 -4.67 -2.72
CA ALA A 72 18.33 -5.23 -3.89
C ALA A 72 19.80 -5.49 -3.64
N THR A 73 20.50 -4.55 -2.98
CA THR A 73 21.92 -4.71 -2.64
C THR A 73 22.14 -5.94 -1.77
N TYR A 74 21.33 -6.13 -0.73
CA TYR A 74 21.43 -7.29 0.15
C TYR A 74 21.05 -8.58 -0.57
N PHE A 75 19.96 -8.59 -1.35
CA PHE A 75 19.58 -9.76 -2.13
C PHE A 75 20.66 -10.13 -3.15
N TRP A 76 21.25 -9.15 -3.83
CA TRP A 76 22.34 -9.38 -4.76
C TRP A 76 23.56 -9.94 -4.04
N MET A 77 23.94 -9.35 -2.90
CA MET A 77 25.08 -9.79 -2.10
C MET A 77 24.93 -11.25 -1.69
N TYR A 78 23.79 -11.66 -1.15
CA TYR A 78 23.60 -13.04 -0.68
C TYR A 78 23.25 -14.03 -1.79
N ALA A 79 22.51 -13.63 -2.82
CA ALA A 79 22.11 -14.55 -3.90
C ALA A 79 23.25 -14.83 -4.89
N ASN A 80 24.06 -13.82 -5.23
CA ASN A 80 25.13 -13.98 -6.23
C ASN A 80 26.47 -14.38 -5.61
N ASN A 81 26.70 -14.10 -4.33
CA ASN A 81 27.89 -14.55 -3.61
C ASN A 81 27.58 -15.74 -2.68
N TRP A 82 26.56 -16.53 -3.01
CA TRP A 82 26.23 -17.72 -2.23
C TRP A 82 27.30 -18.79 -2.40
N ASP A 83 28.06 -19.04 -1.34
CA ASP A 83 29.08 -20.08 -1.28
C ASP A 83 28.85 -20.96 -0.05
N TRP A 84 28.96 -22.28 -0.22
CA TRP A 84 28.90 -23.25 0.86
C TRP A 84 29.98 -23.00 1.92
N ALA A 85 31.13 -22.44 1.54
CA ALA A 85 32.18 -22.06 2.49
C ALA A 85 31.72 -20.99 3.49
N LEU A 86 30.91 -20.01 3.04
CA LEU A 86 30.40 -18.92 3.88
C LEU A 86 29.43 -19.41 4.96
N LEU A 87 28.71 -20.52 4.71
CA LEU A 87 27.78 -21.08 5.70
C LEU A 87 28.49 -21.66 6.93
N THR A 88 29.80 -21.93 6.82
CA THR A 88 30.62 -22.43 7.93
C THR A 88 31.05 -21.30 8.86
N ASP A 89 31.06 -20.04 8.38
CA ASP A 89 31.45 -18.88 9.17
C ASP A 89 30.29 -18.38 10.05
N ARG A 90 30.55 -18.19 11.35
CA ARG A 90 29.56 -17.61 12.29
C ARG A 90 29.30 -16.14 12.01
N ALA A 91 30.31 -15.39 11.57
CA ALA A 91 30.17 -13.95 11.28
C ALA A 91 29.15 -13.72 10.15
N PHE A 92 29.14 -14.59 9.15
CA PHE A 92 28.14 -14.60 8.07
C PHE A 92 26.71 -14.68 8.62
N TRP A 93 26.43 -15.62 9.53
CA TRP A 93 25.08 -15.78 10.09
C TRP A 93 24.60 -14.58 10.90
N TYR A 94 25.50 -13.92 11.67
CA TYR A 94 25.14 -12.70 12.39
C TYR A 94 24.81 -11.55 11.43
N ALA A 95 25.64 -11.35 10.40
CA ALA A 95 25.40 -10.32 9.39
C ALA A 95 24.12 -10.61 8.59
N PHE A 96 23.88 -11.86 8.22
CA PHE A 96 22.68 -12.30 7.52
C PHE A 96 21.42 -12.08 8.37
N ALA A 97 21.42 -12.51 9.63
CA ALA A 97 20.30 -12.32 10.54
C ALA A 97 19.97 -10.83 10.73
N TYR A 98 21.00 -9.97 10.87
CA TYR A 98 20.83 -8.53 10.92
C TYR A 98 20.18 -7.97 9.64
N CYS A 99 20.71 -8.34 8.47
CA CYS A 99 20.17 -7.89 7.17
C CYS A 99 18.73 -8.34 6.98
N VAL A 100 18.43 -9.61 7.25
CA VAL A 100 17.06 -10.16 7.15
C VAL A 100 16.12 -9.42 8.09
N THR A 101 16.56 -9.11 9.31
CA THR A 101 15.73 -8.36 10.27
C THR A 101 15.41 -6.95 9.75
N VAL A 102 16.42 -6.23 9.23
CA VAL A 102 16.26 -4.88 8.69
C VAL A 102 15.34 -4.85 7.46
N ILE A 103 15.51 -5.81 6.54
CA ILE A 103 14.69 -5.92 5.33
C ILE A 103 13.26 -6.32 5.69
N SER A 104 13.10 -7.31 6.57
CA SER A 104 11.78 -7.79 7.01
C SER A 104 11.01 -6.69 7.71
N HIS A 105 11.67 -5.89 8.56
CA HIS A 105 11.06 -4.73 9.21
C HIS A 105 10.60 -3.69 8.18
N SER A 106 11.45 -3.36 7.20
CA SER A 106 11.11 -2.42 6.13
C SER A 106 9.91 -2.89 5.29
N PHE A 107 9.88 -4.17 4.91
CA PHE A 107 8.75 -4.75 4.17
C PHE A 107 7.47 -4.80 5.01
N LEU A 108 7.58 -5.13 6.30
CA LEU A 108 6.43 -5.13 7.21
C LEU A 108 5.84 -3.73 7.35
N LEU A 109 6.68 -2.70 7.50
CA LEU A 109 6.24 -1.30 7.51
C LEU A 109 5.51 -0.94 6.21
N LEU A 110 6.09 -1.29 5.05
CA LEU A 110 5.49 -1.03 3.75
C LEU A 110 4.11 -1.70 3.63
N VAL A 111 3.98 -2.95 4.06
CA VAL A 111 2.70 -3.68 4.09
C VAL A 111 1.70 -2.98 5.03
N CYS A 112 2.13 -2.54 6.21
CA CYS A 112 1.26 -1.85 7.18
C CYS A 112 0.77 -0.50 6.64
N TRP A 113 1.67 0.29 6.03
CA TRP A 113 1.32 1.56 5.39
C TRP A 113 0.37 1.37 4.21
N SER A 114 0.68 0.40 3.35
CA SER A 114 -0.14 0.10 2.17
C SER A 114 -1.52 -0.37 2.56
N TRP A 115 -1.61 -1.28 3.54
CA TRP A 115 -2.89 -1.74 4.06
C TRP A 115 -3.67 -0.60 4.73
N THR A 116 -3.01 0.26 5.50
CA THR A 116 -3.66 1.42 6.16
C THR A 116 -4.20 2.42 5.14
N ALA A 117 -3.43 2.76 4.11
CA ALA A 117 -3.87 3.61 3.01
C ALA A 117 -5.11 3.02 2.32
N GLY A 118 -5.06 1.72 2.03
CA GLY A 118 -6.20 0.99 1.51
C GLY A 118 -7.41 1.05 2.43
N PHE A 119 -7.23 0.80 3.73
CA PHE A 119 -8.28 0.85 4.73
C PHE A 119 -8.98 2.22 4.77
N VAL A 120 -8.20 3.31 4.80
CA VAL A 120 -8.73 4.68 4.73
C VAL A 120 -9.54 4.87 3.44
N LEU A 121 -8.98 4.55 2.28
CA LEU A 121 -9.68 4.68 0.99
C LEU A 121 -10.99 3.89 0.94
N GLY A 122 -11.01 2.65 1.43
CA GLY A 122 -12.21 1.82 1.47
C GLY A 122 -13.27 2.32 2.45
N SER A 123 -12.84 2.93 3.55
CA SER A 123 -13.75 3.46 4.58
C SER A 123 -14.37 4.82 4.22
N THR A 124 -13.73 5.61 3.33
CA THR A 124 -14.26 6.90 2.85
C THR A 124 -15.52 6.74 2.00
N SER A 125 -15.58 5.75 1.11
CA SER A 125 -16.81 5.47 0.34
C SER A 125 -16.98 4.01 -0.03
N ARG A 126 -17.99 3.37 0.54
CA ARG A 126 -18.37 1.97 0.24
C ARG A 126 -18.84 1.78 -1.20
N ARG A 127 -19.47 2.81 -1.78
CA ARG A 127 -20.05 2.74 -3.12
C ARG A 127 -18.98 2.74 -4.22
N PHE A 128 -17.84 3.38 -3.97
CA PHE A 128 -16.76 3.57 -4.93
C PHE A 128 -15.54 2.68 -4.70
N VAL A 129 -15.57 1.74 -3.75
CA VAL A 129 -14.40 0.91 -3.39
C VAL A 129 -13.76 0.23 -4.61
N GLN A 130 -14.57 -0.29 -5.53
CA GLN A 130 -14.08 -0.95 -6.74
C GLN A 130 -13.39 0.05 -7.69
N VAL A 131 -14.00 1.23 -7.88
CA VAL A 131 -13.47 2.29 -8.74
C VAL A 131 -12.20 2.88 -8.14
N TYR A 132 -12.19 3.17 -6.84
CA TYR A 132 -11.00 3.65 -6.12
C TYR A 132 -9.90 2.61 -6.11
N GLY A 133 -10.22 1.32 -5.95
CA GLY A 133 -9.25 0.24 -6.08
C GLY A 133 -8.62 0.21 -7.47
N LEU A 134 -9.42 0.28 -8.52
CA LEU A 134 -8.92 0.34 -9.90
C LEU A 134 -8.05 1.57 -10.15
N LEU A 135 -8.53 2.76 -9.77
CA LEU A 135 -7.79 4.02 -9.92
C LEU A 135 -6.49 4.02 -9.13
N PHE A 136 -6.50 3.47 -7.92
CA PHE A 136 -5.31 3.34 -7.10
C PHE A 136 -4.31 2.36 -7.73
N CYS A 137 -4.76 1.21 -8.24
CA CYS A 137 -3.89 0.30 -8.99
C CYS A 137 -3.32 0.94 -10.25
N LEU A 138 -4.13 1.68 -11.01
CA LEU A 138 -3.64 2.45 -12.18
C LEU A 138 -2.60 3.48 -11.75
N MET A 139 -2.81 4.15 -10.62
CA MET A 139 -1.86 5.12 -10.08
C MET A 139 -0.55 4.46 -9.65
N LEU A 140 -0.61 3.27 -9.05
CA LEU A 140 0.59 2.48 -8.73
C LEU A 140 1.34 2.10 -10.00
N VAL A 141 0.66 1.55 -11.00
CA VAL A 141 1.27 1.20 -12.30
C VAL A 141 1.88 2.43 -12.97
N PHE A 142 1.19 3.56 -12.94
CA PHE A 142 1.69 4.84 -13.43
C PHE A 142 2.97 5.27 -12.69
N GLY A 143 2.96 5.22 -11.36
CA GLY A 143 4.13 5.56 -10.53
C GLY A 143 5.33 4.64 -10.80
N ALA A 144 5.06 3.36 -11.05
CA ALA A 144 6.06 2.34 -11.35
C ALA A 144 6.66 2.50 -12.76
N LEU A 145 5.82 2.70 -13.78
CA LEU A 145 6.23 2.78 -15.18
C LEU A 145 6.90 4.11 -15.52
N LEU A 146 6.31 5.23 -15.09
CA LEU A 146 6.82 6.56 -15.43
C LEU A 146 7.98 6.99 -14.56
N GLY A 147 8.37 6.16 -13.58
CA GLY A 147 9.44 6.49 -12.67
C GLY A 147 9.17 7.82 -11.98
N ALA A 148 7.96 8.03 -11.44
CA ALA A 148 7.70 9.16 -10.54
C ALA A 148 8.81 9.30 -9.48
N PRO A 149 9.43 8.21 -8.95
CA PRO A 149 10.61 8.31 -8.10
C PRO A 149 11.86 8.86 -8.80
N ARG A 150 12.05 8.65 -10.11
CA ARG A 150 13.21 9.16 -10.87
C ARG A 150 13.13 10.66 -11.13
N TYR A 151 11.97 11.20 -11.47
CA TYR A 151 11.80 12.65 -11.61
C TYR A 151 11.92 13.37 -10.28
N PHE A 152 11.35 12.80 -9.21
CA PHE A 152 11.54 13.32 -7.87
C PHE A 152 12.99 13.14 -7.38
N ALA A 153 13.65 12.01 -7.63
CA ALA A 153 15.06 11.79 -7.29
C ALA A 153 15.99 12.74 -8.06
N TYR A 154 15.69 13.03 -9.33
CA TYR A 154 16.37 14.06 -10.11
C TYR A 154 16.17 15.44 -9.46
N PHE A 155 14.95 15.76 -9.04
CA PHE A 155 14.66 16.99 -8.29
C PHE A 155 15.38 17.04 -6.92
N PHE A 156 15.50 15.90 -6.21
CA PHE A 156 16.22 15.78 -4.95
C PHE A 156 17.75 15.84 -5.11
N GLN A 157 18.29 15.39 -6.25
CA GLN A 157 19.70 15.53 -6.59
C GLN A 157 20.11 17.00 -6.81
N TYR A 158 19.16 17.88 -7.17
CA TYR A 158 19.40 19.33 -7.23
C TYR A 158 19.36 20.02 -5.85
N VAL A 159 19.01 19.31 -4.78
CA VAL A 159 19.27 19.79 -3.42
C VAL A 159 20.76 19.51 -3.14
N PRO A 160 21.61 20.55 -3.04
CA PRO A 160 23.02 20.35 -2.71
C PRO A 160 23.07 19.69 -1.31
N HIS A 161 24.08 18.87 -1.04
CA HIS A 161 24.33 18.13 0.22
C HIS A 161 24.03 16.63 0.18
N ARG A 162 24.66 15.89 -0.73
CA ARG A 162 25.51 14.75 -0.34
C ARG A 162 26.57 14.50 -1.42
N PRO A 163 27.86 14.46 -1.08
CA PRO A 163 28.88 14.00 -2.02
C PRO A 163 28.53 12.56 -2.42
N GLN A 164 28.34 12.35 -3.72
CA GLN A 164 28.24 11.02 -4.30
C GLN A 164 29.51 10.27 -3.92
N THR A 165 29.39 9.31 -3.00
CA THR A 165 30.41 8.29 -2.82
C THR A 165 30.51 7.52 -4.14
N PRO A 166 31.71 7.31 -4.70
CA PRO A 166 31.89 6.63 -5.97
C PRO A 166 31.26 5.23 -5.94
N ASP A 167 30.25 5.05 -6.79
CA ASP A 167 29.65 3.82 -7.37
C ASP A 167 29.91 2.45 -6.72
N ALA A 168 29.85 2.33 -5.39
CA ALA A 168 29.88 1.02 -4.72
C ALA A 168 28.64 0.14 -5.04
N VAL A 169 27.62 0.70 -5.70
CA VAL A 169 26.37 0.03 -6.08
C VAL A 169 26.34 -0.36 -7.58
N GLY A 170 27.37 0.03 -8.35
CA GLY A 170 27.46 -0.20 -9.79
C GLY A 170 27.12 -1.63 -10.29
N PRO A 171 27.56 -2.72 -9.64
CA PRO A 171 27.25 -4.07 -10.14
C PRO A 171 25.80 -4.51 -9.89
N VAL A 172 25.14 -4.01 -8.84
CA VAL A 172 23.74 -4.37 -8.52
C VAL A 172 22.79 -3.72 -9.52
N ASP A 173 23.05 -2.45 -9.85
CA ASP A 173 22.22 -1.65 -10.75
C ASP A 173 22.38 -2.04 -12.24
N ALA A 174 23.45 -2.77 -12.57
CA ALA A 174 23.66 -3.33 -13.91
C ALA A 174 22.66 -4.45 -14.24
N LEU A 175 22.16 -5.16 -13.24
CA LEU A 175 21.24 -6.29 -13.43
C LEU A 175 19.79 -5.78 -13.54
N ALA A 176 19.21 -5.96 -14.74
CA ALA A 176 17.83 -5.54 -15.03
C ALA A 176 16.79 -6.10 -14.05
N PHE A 177 17.05 -7.30 -13.49
CA PHE A 177 16.19 -7.92 -12.49
C PHE A 177 16.05 -7.06 -11.23
N TYR A 178 17.18 -6.66 -10.62
CA TYR A 178 17.17 -5.88 -9.37
C TYR A 178 16.67 -4.45 -9.59
N ARG A 179 16.97 -3.87 -10.76
CA ARG A 179 16.58 -2.50 -11.09
C ARG A 179 15.12 -2.33 -11.47
N GLN A 180 14.51 -3.33 -12.12
CA GLN A 180 13.17 -3.20 -12.68
C GLN A 180 12.21 -4.20 -12.05
N ILE A 181 12.52 -5.50 -12.14
CA ILE A 181 11.61 -6.58 -11.76
C ILE A 181 11.33 -6.58 -10.26
N LEU A 182 12.38 -6.45 -9.42
CA LEU A 182 12.22 -6.48 -7.97
C LEU A 182 11.33 -5.34 -7.43
N PRO A 183 11.51 -4.06 -7.84
CA PRO A 183 10.58 -3.00 -7.49
C PRO A 183 9.13 -3.27 -7.91
N PHE A 184 8.89 -3.80 -9.12
CA PHE A 184 7.53 -4.16 -9.56
C PHE A 184 6.93 -5.27 -8.69
N ILE A 185 7.71 -6.29 -8.32
CA ILE A 185 7.26 -7.36 -7.41
C ILE A 185 6.92 -6.78 -6.05
N ALA A 186 7.82 -5.96 -5.47
CA ALA A 186 7.58 -5.30 -4.19
C ALA A 186 6.31 -4.45 -4.23
N GLN A 187 6.10 -3.69 -5.30
CA GLN A 187 4.91 -2.85 -5.45
C GLN A 187 3.63 -3.66 -5.64
N ALA A 188 3.66 -4.74 -6.42
CA ALA A 188 2.49 -5.60 -6.60
C ALA A 188 2.14 -6.33 -5.28
N VAL A 189 3.13 -6.93 -4.63
CA VAL A 189 2.93 -7.84 -3.49
C VAL A 189 2.82 -7.11 -2.16
N LEU A 190 3.68 -6.11 -1.92
CA LEU A 190 3.76 -5.41 -0.63
C LEU A 190 2.91 -4.12 -0.60
N VAL A 191 2.51 -3.60 -1.77
CA VAL A 191 1.64 -2.41 -1.85
C VAL A 191 0.25 -2.75 -2.34
N ALA A 192 0.09 -3.20 -3.59
CA ALA A 192 -1.22 -3.36 -4.20
C ALA A 192 -2.09 -4.39 -3.46
N VAL A 193 -1.54 -5.57 -3.15
CA VAL A 193 -2.29 -6.63 -2.44
C VAL A 193 -2.75 -6.17 -1.04
N PRO A 194 -1.87 -5.67 -0.15
CA PRO A 194 -2.29 -5.17 1.15
C PRO A 194 -3.25 -3.99 1.06
N SER A 195 -3.06 -3.04 0.14
CA SER A 195 -3.98 -1.92 -0.04
C SER A 195 -5.36 -2.37 -0.47
N LEU A 196 -5.48 -3.24 -1.48
CA LEU A 196 -6.78 -3.76 -1.92
C LEU A 196 -7.47 -4.55 -0.82
N TRP A 197 -6.69 -5.30 -0.02
CA TRP A 197 -7.22 -6.01 1.13
C TRP A 197 -7.71 -5.05 2.22
N GLY A 198 -6.93 -4.01 2.52
CA GLY A 198 -7.30 -2.93 3.43
C GLY A 198 -8.57 -2.23 2.99
N MET A 199 -8.71 -1.89 1.70
CA MET A 199 -9.91 -1.28 1.13
C MET A 199 -11.17 -2.13 1.38
N ARG A 200 -11.06 -3.44 1.15
CA ARG A 200 -12.18 -4.37 1.41
C ARG A 200 -12.54 -4.39 2.89
N GLN A 201 -11.56 -4.31 3.79
CA GLN A 201 -11.82 -4.29 5.24
C GLN A 201 -12.41 -2.94 5.69
N GLY A 202 -11.88 -1.82 5.21
CA GLY A 202 -12.38 -0.48 5.48
C GLY A 202 -13.80 -0.25 4.96
N ALA A 203 -14.16 -0.84 3.82
CA ALA A 203 -15.53 -0.82 3.30
C ALA A 203 -16.52 -1.49 4.25
N ASN A 204 -16.09 -2.54 4.96
CA ASN A 204 -16.90 -3.27 5.92
C ASN A 204 -16.91 -2.63 7.32
N LEU A 205 -16.24 -1.48 7.52
CA LEU A 205 -16.10 -0.84 8.83
C LEU A 205 -17.45 -0.45 9.47
N GLY A 206 -18.51 -0.32 8.67
CA GLY A 206 -19.87 -0.05 9.14
C GLY A 206 -20.50 -1.09 10.03
N ARG A 207 -19.96 -2.31 10.04
CA ARG A 207 -20.47 -3.41 10.86
C ARG A 207 -19.95 -3.36 12.31
N PHE A 208 -18.95 -2.54 12.57
CA PHE A 208 -18.33 -2.43 13.89
C PHE A 208 -19.04 -1.39 14.76
N PRO A 209 -18.96 -1.53 16.09
CA PRO A 209 -19.48 -0.54 17.03
C PRO A 209 -18.79 0.83 16.84
N PRO A 210 -19.49 1.94 17.15
CA PRO A 210 -19.00 3.29 16.88
C PRO A 210 -17.66 3.60 17.56
N MET A 211 -17.45 3.11 18.79
CA MET A 211 -16.20 3.29 19.52
C MET A 211 -15.00 2.67 18.81
N LEU A 212 -15.13 1.41 18.36
CA LEU A 212 -14.05 0.75 17.63
C LEU A 212 -13.76 1.45 16.31
N ARG A 213 -14.79 1.95 15.62
CA ARG A 213 -14.63 2.72 14.40
C ARG A 213 -13.78 3.98 14.64
N ILE A 214 -14.03 4.72 15.71
CA ILE A 214 -13.25 5.93 16.06
C ILE A 214 -11.79 5.53 16.29
N VAL A 215 -11.52 4.51 17.11
CA VAL A 215 -10.16 4.04 17.42
C VAL A 215 -9.40 3.63 16.16
N LEU A 216 -10.03 2.86 15.28
CA LEU A 216 -9.41 2.41 14.03
C LEU A 216 -9.12 3.58 13.08
N TRP A 217 -10.04 4.56 12.99
CA TRP A 217 -9.82 5.76 12.19
C TRP A 217 -8.69 6.62 12.75
N THR A 218 -8.62 6.81 14.07
CA THR A 218 -7.53 7.56 14.69
C THR A 218 -6.19 6.87 14.43
N ALA A 219 -6.11 5.55 14.60
CA ALA A 219 -4.89 4.80 14.31
C ALA A 219 -4.48 4.92 12.83
N ALA A 220 -5.45 4.83 11.91
CA ALA A 220 -5.20 4.95 10.49
C ALA A 220 -4.70 6.34 10.07
N ILE A 221 -5.36 7.41 10.53
CA ILE A 221 -4.96 8.80 10.24
C ILE A 221 -3.59 9.09 10.81
N SER A 222 -3.34 8.71 12.07
CA SER A 222 -2.03 8.90 12.70
C SER A 222 -0.92 8.13 11.96
N THR A 223 -1.18 6.90 11.52
CA THR A 223 -0.23 6.11 10.71
C THR A 223 0.08 6.78 9.37
N LEU A 224 -0.93 7.31 8.68
CA LEU A 224 -0.71 8.08 7.44
C LEU A 224 0.06 9.37 7.68
N GLY A 225 -0.21 10.06 8.80
CA GLY A 225 0.56 11.23 9.23
C GLY A 225 2.04 10.86 9.45
N VAL A 226 2.31 9.75 10.13
CA VAL A 226 3.67 9.23 10.32
C VAL A 226 4.34 8.90 8.98
N LEU A 227 3.64 8.24 8.06
CA LEU A 227 4.16 7.97 6.71
C LEU A 227 4.57 9.25 5.98
N VAL A 228 3.73 10.30 6.01
CA VAL A 228 4.03 11.59 5.38
C VAL A 228 5.21 12.30 6.07
N ILE A 229 5.32 12.19 7.39
CA ILE A 229 6.41 12.80 8.17
C ILE A 229 7.74 12.06 7.99
N GLN A 230 7.71 10.74 7.85
CA GLN A 230 8.93 9.93 7.75
C GLN A 230 9.58 10.01 6.38
N GLU A 231 8.81 10.21 5.31
CA GLU A 231 9.35 10.25 3.97
C GLU A 231 9.92 11.62 3.61
N PRO A 232 11.26 11.75 3.50
CA PRO A 232 11.93 13.04 3.31
C PRO A 232 11.53 13.73 2.00
N GLY A 233 10.98 12.97 1.04
CA GLY A 233 10.54 13.52 -0.24
C GLY A 233 9.31 14.43 -0.16
N PHE A 234 8.40 14.21 0.80
CA PHE A 234 7.27 15.13 1.02
C PHE A 234 7.59 16.25 2.02
N GLY A 235 8.75 16.16 2.68
CA GLY A 235 9.23 17.11 3.68
C GLY A 235 9.51 18.52 3.17
N PHE A 236 9.37 18.81 1.87
CA PHE A 236 9.51 20.18 1.34
C PHE A 236 8.56 21.17 2.06
N PHE A 237 7.36 20.73 2.45
CA PHE A 237 6.42 21.54 3.24
C PHE A 237 6.73 21.59 4.75
N LEU A 238 7.51 20.65 5.27
CA LEU A 238 7.76 20.48 6.71
C LEU A 238 9.23 20.69 7.11
N ARG A 239 10.10 21.05 6.15
CA ARG A 239 11.54 21.32 6.32
C ARG A 239 11.93 22.10 7.58
N PRO A 240 11.20 23.13 8.05
CA PRO A 240 11.58 23.84 9.28
C PRO A 240 11.52 22.99 10.57
N PHE A 241 10.84 21.84 10.58
CA PHE A 241 10.68 21.01 11.79
C PHE A 241 11.67 19.84 11.94
N TRP A 242 12.52 19.59 10.94
CA TRP A 242 13.38 18.40 10.88
C TRP A 242 14.71 18.58 11.65
N ARG A 243 14.65 18.76 12.98
CA ARG A 243 15.86 18.69 13.83
C ARG A 243 16.14 17.23 14.26
N PRO A 244 17.37 16.70 14.08
CA PRO A 244 17.74 15.32 14.43
C PRO A 244 17.41 14.89 15.87
N TRP A 245 17.36 15.84 16.80
CA TRP A 245 16.99 15.59 18.20
C TRP A 245 15.55 15.07 18.36
N MET A 246 14.62 15.45 17.46
CA MET A 246 13.20 15.09 17.62
C MET A 246 12.99 13.60 17.34
N TRP A 247 13.82 13.01 16.48
CA TRP A 247 13.79 11.59 16.15
C TRP A 247 14.21 10.68 17.31
N HIS A 248 14.95 11.20 18.28
CA HIS A 248 15.36 10.47 19.48
C HIS A 248 14.35 10.60 20.63
N ALA A 249 13.31 11.42 20.48
CA ALA A 249 12.27 11.53 21.48
C ALA A 249 11.46 10.23 21.52
N TRP A 250 11.21 9.71 22.73
CA TRP A 250 10.34 8.56 23.01
C TRP A 250 8.98 8.63 22.28
N GLN A 251 8.47 9.84 22.06
CA GLN A 251 7.24 10.11 21.32
C GLN A 251 7.28 9.57 19.88
N VAL A 252 8.42 9.68 19.19
CA VAL A 252 8.58 9.15 17.82
C VAL A 252 8.62 7.63 17.83
N SER A 253 9.22 7.01 18.85
CA SER A 253 9.20 5.55 19.02
C SER A 253 7.77 5.03 19.23
N LEU A 254 6.96 5.72 20.05
CA LEU A 254 5.54 5.37 20.20
C LEU A 254 4.74 5.53 18.90
N LEU A 255 5.00 6.60 18.14
CA LEU A 255 4.38 6.80 16.83
C LEU A 255 4.78 5.71 15.82
N GLN A 256 6.02 5.22 15.88
CA GLN A 256 6.46 4.09 15.06
C GLN A 256 5.75 2.79 15.46
N MET A 257 5.53 2.54 16.75
CA MET A 257 4.75 1.37 17.20
C MET A 257 3.31 1.40 16.68
N LEU A 258 2.73 2.60 16.57
CA LEU A 258 1.37 2.77 16.07
C LEU A 258 1.22 2.31 14.61
N VAL A 259 2.27 2.39 13.79
CA VAL A 259 2.24 1.90 12.40
C VAL A 259 1.88 0.40 12.31
N TYR A 260 2.21 -0.38 13.33
CA TYR A 260 1.98 -1.82 13.39
C TYR A 260 0.55 -2.21 13.81
N TRP A 261 -0.36 -1.25 13.98
CA TRP A 261 -1.75 -1.52 14.32
C TRP A 261 -2.47 -2.51 13.37
N PRO A 262 -2.16 -2.63 12.05
CA PRO A 262 -2.79 -3.63 11.19
C PRO A 262 -2.49 -5.06 11.64
N VAL A 263 -1.29 -5.32 12.17
CA VAL A 263 -0.90 -6.62 12.70
C VAL A 263 -1.73 -6.97 13.94
N VAL A 264 -1.88 -6.00 14.85
CA VAL A 264 -2.75 -6.14 16.04
C VAL A 264 -4.21 -6.36 15.63
N TYR A 265 -4.68 -5.64 14.61
CA TYR A 265 -6.03 -5.80 14.07
C TYR A 265 -6.25 -7.20 13.46
N TRP A 266 -5.30 -7.72 12.68
CA TRP A 266 -5.41 -9.05 12.08
C TRP A 266 -5.40 -10.18 13.13
N THR A 267 -4.50 -10.08 14.11
CA THR A 267 -4.42 -11.06 15.20
C THR A 267 -5.70 -11.06 16.03
N ALA A 268 -6.19 -9.88 16.44
CA ALA A 268 -7.44 -9.74 17.18
C ALA A 268 -8.65 -10.27 16.38
N SER A 269 -8.76 -9.92 15.10
CA SER A 269 -9.87 -10.37 14.24
C SER A 269 -9.82 -11.87 13.92
N ALA A 270 -8.63 -12.47 13.82
CA ALA A 270 -8.47 -13.92 13.67
C ALA A 270 -8.89 -14.67 14.94
N VAL A 271 -8.48 -14.19 16.13
CA VAL A 271 -8.88 -14.76 17.42
C VAL A 271 -10.38 -14.63 17.62
N TRP A 272 -10.97 -13.47 17.30
CA TRP A 272 -12.41 -13.24 17.41
C TRP A 272 -13.23 -14.21 16.56
N ARG A 273 -12.84 -14.38 15.28
CA ARG A 273 -13.50 -15.32 14.36
C ARG A 273 -13.42 -16.77 14.84
N ARG A 274 -12.27 -17.19 15.39
CA ARG A 274 -12.12 -18.54 15.96
C ARG A 274 -13.03 -18.76 17.17
N ARG A 275 -13.24 -17.74 18.02
CA ARG A 275 -14.13 -17.84 19.18
C ARG A 275 -15.61 -17.90 18.79
N HIS A 276 -16.05 -17.02 17.88
CA HIS A 276 -17.47 -16.96 17.48
C HIS A 276 -17.87 -18.06 16.48
N GLY A 277 -16.93 -18.61 15.72
CA GLY A 277 -17.20 -19.76 14.85
C GLY A 277 -17.46 -21.06 15.61
N ARG A 278 -16.96 -21.18 16.85
CA ARG A 278 -17.16 -22.38 17.70
C ARG A 278 -18.53 -22.42 18.39
N THR A 279 -19.20 -21.28 18.55
CA THR A 279 -20.50 -21.20 19.23
C THR A 279 -21.69 -21.50 18.31
N ALA A 280 -21.48 -21.61 17.00
CA ALA A 280 -22.54 -21.88 16.02
C ALA A 280 -22.69 -23.37 15.65
N SER A 281 -21.98 -24.28 16.34
CA SER A 281 -21.97 -25.72 16.05
C SER A 281 -22.51 -26.57 17.22
N ILE A 282 -23.44 -26.03 18.01
CA ILE A 282 -24.15 -26.75 19.08
C ILE A 282 -25.64 -26.67 18.79
#